data_AF-A0A4Q7ATL0-F1
#
_entry.id   AF-A0A4Q7ATL0-F1
#
_cell.length_a   1.000
_cell.length_b   1.000
_cell.length_c   1.000
_cell.angle_alpha   90.00
_cell.angle_beta   90.00
_cell.angle_gamma   90.00
#
_symmetry.space_group_name_H-M   'P 1'
#
loop_
_entity.id
_entity.type
_entity.pdbx_description
1 polymer ?
#
loop_
_entity_poly.entity_id
_entity_poly.type
_entity_poly.pdbx_seq_one_letter_code
_entity_poly.pdbx_strand_id
1 'polypeptide(L)' 'MSNKELQPHQQRVVDEKDQLKERRDKLIDFLQKGQPSFIDDKNWALLNEQCDAMNWYYTILNSRIELF' A
#
# COMPACT_ATOMS: atom_id res chain seq x y z
N MET A 1 -2.29 11.41 -28.86
CA MET A 1 -1.88 10.23 -28.07
C MET A 1 -3.14 9.44 -27.79
N SER A 2 -3.21 8.18 -28.20
CA SER A 2 -4.40 7.34 -28.00
C SER A 2 -4.53 7.05 -26.50
N ASN A 3 -5.62 7.52 -25.87
CA ASN A 3 -6.05 7.04 -24.56
C ASN A 3 -6.40 5.57 -24.74
N LYS A 4 -5.43 4.68 -24.52
CA LYS A 4 -5.68 3.24 -24.53
C LYS A 4 -6.52 2.94 -23.30
N GLU A 5 -7.78 2.61 -23.50
CA GLU A 5 -8.65 2.20 -22.40
C GLU A 5 -8.06 0.96 -21.72
N LEU A 6 -7.92 1.01 -20.40
CA LEU A 6 -7.41 -0.10 -19.62
C LEU A 6 -8.39 -1.28 -19.73
N GLN A 7 -7.85 -2.48 -19.94
CA GLN A 7 -8.64 -3.69 -19.84
C GLN A 7 -9.17 -3.85 -18.40
N PRO A 8 -10.30 -4.56 -18.18
CA PRO A 8 -10.87 -4.71 -16.85
C PRO A 8 -9.88 -5.22 -15.80
N HIS A 9 -8.97 -6.13 -16.19
CA HIS A 9 -7.95 -6.66 -15.29
C HIS A 9 -6.85 -5.64 -14.97
N GLN A 10 -6.54 -4.71 -15.88
CA GLN A 10 -5.57 -3.63 -15.68
C GLN A 10 -6.17 -2.55 -14.77
N GLN A 11 -7.42 -2.15 -15.01
CA GLN A 11 -8.15 -1.21 -14.15
C GLN A 11 -8.22 -1.73 -12.71
N ARG A 12 -8.49 -3.04 -12.52
CA ARG A 12 -8.46 -3.67 -11.19
C ARG A 12 -7.12 -3.45 -10.46
N VAL A 13 -5.99 -3.48 -11.15
CA VAL A 13 -4.66 -3.24 -10.52
C VAL A 13 -4.49 -1.78 -10.12
N VAL A 14 -4.97 -0.84 -10.95
CA VAL A 14 -4.94 0.60 -10.64
C VAL A 14 -5.78 0.87 -9.39
N ASP A 15 -7.02 0.37 -9.35
CA ASP A 15 -7.92 0.54 -8.22
C ASP A 15 -7.33 -0.07 -6.94
N GLU A 16 -6.75 -1.26 -7.06
CA GLU A 16 -6.10 -1.96 -5.95
C GLU A 16 -4.87 -1.18 -5.43
N LYS A 17 -4.06 -0.59 -6.33
CA LYS A 17 -2.94 0.28 -5.95
C LYS A 17 -3.42 1.48 -5.15
N ASP A 18 -4.49 2.14 -5.60
CA ASP A 18 -4.99 3.36 -4.98
C ASP A 18 -5.58 3.09 -3.59
N GLN A 19 -6.34 2.00 -3.45
CA GLN A 19 -6.84 1.55 -2.15
C GLN A 19 -5.70 1.19 -1.19
N LEU A 20 -4.68 0.49 -1.69
CA LEU A 20 -3.51 0.13 -0.88
C LEU A 20 -2.72 1.37 -0.45
N LYS A 21 -2.51 2.32 -1.36
CA LYS A 21 -1.83 3.59 -1.07
C LYS A 21 -2.49 4.32 0.08
N GLU A 22 -3.81 4.50 0.02
CA GLU A 22 -4.54 5.20 1.07
C GLU A 22 -4.37 4.52 2.45
N ARG A 23 -4.53 3.20 2.51
CA ARG A 23 -4.39 2.43 3.76
C ARG A 23 -2.96 2.47 4.28
N ARG A 24 -1.98 2.34 3.39
CA ARG A 24 -0.56 2.34 3.74
C ARG A 24 -0.13 3.70 4.25
N ASP A 25 -0.50 4.78 3.56
CA ASP A 25 -0.11 6.14 3.95
C ASP A 25 -0.70 6.47 5.34
N LYS A 26 -1.94 6.07 5.64
CA LYS A 26 -2.52 6.19 7.00
C LYS A 26 -1.75 5.42 8.07
N LEU A 27 -1.26 4.23 7.74
CA LEU A 27 -0.45 3.42 8.66
C LEU A 27 0.94 4.05 8.87
N ILE A 28 1.58 4.54 7.82
CA ILE A 28 2.85 5.28 7.90
C ILE A 28 2.68 6.51 8.81
N ASP A 29 1.65 7.32 8.57
CA ASP A 29 1.36 8.51 9.38
C ASP A 29 1.11 8.17 10.85
N PHE A 30 0.53 7.01 11.13
CA PHE A 30 0.34 6.51 12.49
C PHE A 30 1.68 6.09 13.13
N LEU A 31 2.48 5.28 12.42
CA LEU A 31 3.77 4.77 12.91
C LEU A 31 4.79 5.90 13.14
N GLN A 32 4.78 6.95 12.32
CA GLN A 32 5.66 8.11 12.45
C GLN A 32 5.46 8.91 13.75
N LYS A 33 4.31 8.74 14.44
CA LYS A 33 4.04 9.38 15.73
C LYS A 33 4.71 8.67 16.91
N GLY A 34 5.34 7.51 16.67
CA GLY A 34 5.94 6.68 17.70
C GLY A 34 4.94 5.76 18.41
N GLN A 35 5.46 4.78 19.14
CA GLN A 35 4.66 3.75 19.83
C GLN A 35 3.86 4.35 20.98
N PRO A 36 2.51 4.29 20.95
CA PRO A 36 1.69 4.72 22.07
C PRO A 36 1.78 3.74 23.25
N SER A 37 1.59 4.23 24.48
CA SER A 37 1.66 3.41 25.70
C SER A 37 0.60 2.31 25.81
N PHE A 38 -0.46 2.35 24.98
CA PHE A 38 -1.53 1.35 24.97
C PHE A 38 -1.28 0.21 23.96
N ILE A 39 -0.19 0.25 23.19
CA ILE A 39 0.21 -0.80 22.26
C ILE A 39 1.48 -1.46 22.79
N ASP A 40 1.42 -2.76 23.04
CA ASP A 40 2.61 -3.53 23.42
C ASP A 40 3.61 -3.67 22.26
N ASP A 41 4.85 -4.02 22.60
CA ASP A 41 5.95 -4.09 21.64
C ASP A 41 5.69 -5.09 20.51
N LYS A 42 4.97 -6.17 20.80
CA LYS A 42 4.66 -7.20 19.80
C LYS A 42 3.66 -6.68 18.78
N ASN A 43 2.58 -6.03 19.22
CA ASN A 43 1.61 -5.41 18.33
C ASN A 43 2.22 -4.25 17.55
N TRP A 44 3.11 -3.46 18.17
CA TRP A 44 3.83 -2.41 17.49
C TRP A 44 4.74 -2.96 16.38
N ALA A 45 5.50 -4.02 16.67
CA ALA A 45 6.32 -4.69 15.66
C ALA A 45 5.47 -5.23 14.50
N LEU A 46 4.32 -5.84 14.78
CA LEU A 46 3.41 -6.34 13.74
C LEU A 46 2.84 -5.22 12.85
N LEU A 47 2.60 -4.02 13.40
CA LEU A 47 2.18 -2.86 12.59
C LEU A 47 3.30 -2.39 11.64
N ASN A 48 4.55 -2.45 12.08
CA ASN A 48 5.70 -2.13 11.21
C ASN A 48 5.84 -3.19 10.10
N GLU A 49 5.80 -4.48 10.43
CA GLU A 49 5.81 -5.57 9.45
C GLU A 49 4.64 -5.47 8.45
N GLN A 50 3.46 -5.11 8.93
CA GLN A 50 2.30 -4.82 8.08
C GLN A 50 2.61 -3.68 7.10
N CYS A 51 3.21 -2.59 7.58
CA CYS A 51 3.59 -1.46 6.73
C CYS A 51 4.61 -1.88 5.65
N ASP A 52 5.60 -2.70 6.01
CA ASP A 52 6.61 -3.21 5.07
C ASP A 52 6.00 -4.12 4.01
N ALA A 53 5.09 -5.02 4.39
CA ALA A 53 4.35 -5.84 3.45
C ALA A 53 3.49 -5.00 2.48
N MET A 54 2.86 -3.93 2.99
CA MET A 54 2.10 -3.00 2.15
C MET A 54 2.99 -2.19 1.20
N ASN A 55 4.19 -1.80 1.63
CA ASN A 55 5.20 -1.17 0.78
C ASN A 55 5.62 -2.10 -0.36
N TRP A 56 5.97 -3.35 -0.03
CA TRP A 56 6.32 -4.35 -1.02
C TRP A 56 5.19 -4.59 -2.02
N TYR A 57 3.96 -4.75 -1.52
CA TYR A 57 2.83 -5.00 -2.39
C TYR A 57 2.54 -3.81 -3.32
N TYR A 58 2.67 -2.58 -2.81
CA TYR A 58 2.55 -1.38 -3.63
C TYR A 58 3.59 -1.34 -4.76
N THR A 59 4.84 -1.72 -4.49
CA THR A 59 5.90 -1.84 -5.51
C THR A 59 5.51 -2.84 -6.59
N ILE A 60 5.00 -4.03 -6.21
CA ILE A 60 4.49 -5.02 -7.17
C ILE A 60 3.39 -4.42 -8.06
N LEU A 61 2.42 -3.71 -7.47
CA LEU A 61 1.31 -3.12 -8.24
C LEU A 61 1.80 -2.05 -9.23
N ASN A 62 2.77 -1.21 -8.85
CA ASN A 62 3.40 -0.27 -9.81
C ASN A 62 4.10 -0.99 -10.95
N SER A 63 4.93 -1.99 -10.65
CA SER A 63 5.62 -2.78 -11.68
C SER A 63 4.65 -3.49 -12.61
N ARG A 64 3.47 -3.89 -12.13
CA ARG A 64 2.41 -4.44 -12.99
C ARG A 64 1.80 -3.37 -13.90
N ILE A 65 1.57 -2.15 -13.39
CA ILE A 65 1.01 -1.04 -14.16
C ILE A 65 1.94 -0.59 -15.30
N GLU A 66 3.26 -0.69 -15.10
CA GLU A 66 4.26 -0.40 -16.15
C GLU A 66 4.14 -1.31 -17.39
N LEU A 67 3.41 -2.43 -17.29
CA LEU A 67 3.21 -3.38 -18.39
C LEU A 67 1.94 -3.13 -19.22
N PHE A 68 1.17 -2.08 -18.94
CA PHE A 68 -0.19 -1.88 -19.49
C PHE A 68 -0.26 -1.33 -20.93
#